data_AF-A0A3M0HX23-F1
#
_entry.id   AF-A0A3M0HX23-F1
#
_cell.length_a   1.000
_cell.length_b   1.000
_cell.length_c   1.000
_cell.angle_alpha   90.00
_cell.angle_beta   90.00
_cell.angle_gamma   90.00
#
_symmetry.space_group_name_H-M   'P 1'
#
loop_
_entity.id
_entity.type
_entity.pdbx_description
1 polymer ?
#
loop_
_entity_poly.entity_id
_entity_poly.type
_entity_poly.pdbx_seq_one_letter_code
_entity_poly.pdbx_strand_id
1 'polypeptide(L)'
;MVALRSRRLEGLFGVRLDAVSHTQVAALKTSAVSESYDLEFKGELYGGNDKAKRDLAGDVAALANTAGGILLLGVAEDDQARATELPGVALSDAEVLRIRNIVADQVHPLPTFDVKQIEDPDNPGHGILMIAVPRSPSAPHGVLVNEGLRYPRRNGASIIYLTEAEVAAAYQDRFARRQSRHDDLLRYERDLIGRLDVSDQTYIVVTLVPDLSGDFTLDTKALRAFQQETRGKDLLVIPRGVYVHHVTVGSRRLMAHGGSEPTTAKWIACELYQSGAGTFAAIAANRTDLARPGQVDENTTVSRIEDEDLVLDIWSGLRLLARHARDRAAAGGTTTVRVTIAPVNADLPAELRHPRGHANLGGSLGTHQVTESPQATSVFDIDDLAEDGPGLIAATSVLAAGLIQHFGYPETLQMTTDGVIRTKYWSSQRYGSGVQQWATQANVDMTDDTVD
;
A
#
# COMPACT_ATOMS: atom_id res chain seq x y z
N MET A 1 -11.91 0.91 9.66
CA MET A 1 -11.52 0.39 8.32
C MET A 1 -11.36 -1.11 8.46
N VAL A 2 -11.65 -1.90 7.42
CA VAL A 2 -11.40 -3.37 7.43
C VAL A 2 -10.20 -3.63 6.52
N ALA A 3 -9.11 -4.16 7.07
CA ALA A 3 -7.84 -4.41 6.38
C ALA A 3 -7.88 -5.64 5.46
N LEU A 4 -8.81 -6.58 5.71
CA LEU A 4 -9.01 -7.72 4.80
C LEU A 4 -9.50 -7.24 3.43
N ARG A 5 -8.83 -7.69 2.38
CA ARG A 5 -9.24 -7.55 0.98
C ARG A 5 -9.42 -8.93 0.37
N SER A 6 -10.59 -9.19 -0.21
CA SER A 6 -10.88 -10.44 -0.91
C SER A 6 -11.95 -10.19 -1.97
N ARG A 7 -11.56 -10.24 -3.25
CA ARG A 7 -12.52 -10.05 -4.35
C ARG A 7 -13.66 -11.07 -4.33
N ARG A 8 -13.41 -12.28 -3.83
CA ARG A 8 -14.43 -13.32 -3.70
C ARG A 8 -15.47 -12.91 -2.66
N LEU A 9 -15.03 -12.50 -1.47
CA LEU A 9 -15.93 -12.09 -0.40
C LEU A 9 -16.64 -10.77 -0.73
N GLU A 10 -15.94 -9.79 -1.30
CA GLU A 10 -16.56 -8.54 -1.74
C GLU A 10 -17.56 -8.76 -2.88
N GLY A 11 -17.27 -9.69 -3.80
CA GLY A 11 -18.22 -10.12 -4.83
C GLY A 11 -19.44 -10.85 -4.24
N LEU A 12 -19.24 -11.63 -3.18
CA LEU A 12 -20.31 -12.33 -2.45
C LEU A 12 -21.25 -11.36 -1.72
N PHE A 13 -20.69 -10.34 -1.04
CA PHE A 13 -21.48 -9.30 -0.37
C PHE A 13 -22.01 -8.21 -1.32
N GLY A 14 -21.44 -8.09 -2.52
CA GLY A 14 -21.76 -7.06 -3.51
C GLY A 14 -21.25 -5.64 -3.15
N VAL A 15 -20.49 -5.51 -2.06
CA VAL A 15 -19.92 -4.27 -1.55
C VAL A 15 -18.53 -4.55 -0.95
N ARG A 16 -17.74 -3.49 -0.71
CA ARG A 16 -16.50 -3.63 0.05
C ARG A 16 -16.78 -4.08 1.48
N LEU A 17 -15.84 -4.81 2.09
CA LEU A 17 -16.01 -5.36 3.44
C LEU A 17 -16.21 -4.28 4.51
N ASP A 18 -15.59 -3.11 4.36
CA ASP A 18 -15.79 -1.97 5.24
C ASP A 18 -17.20 -1.35 5.12
N ALA A 19 -17.91 -1.59 4.02
CA ALA A 19 -19.26 -1.11 3.76
C ALA A 19 -20.37 -2.15 4.02
N VAL A 20 -20.03 -3.39 4.39
CA VAL A 20 -21.03 -4.44 4.69
C VAL A 20 -21.97 -3.98 5.82
N SER A 21 -23.27 -3.99 5.56
CA SER A 21 -24.32 -3.68 6.53
C SER A 21 -25.20 -4.91 6.79
N HIS A 22 -26.15 -4.80 7.72
CA HIS A 22 -27.08 -5.88 8.04
C HIS A 22 -27.80 -6.41 6.80
N THR A 23 -28.16 -5.53 5.86
CA THR A 23 -28.79 -5.89 4.58
C THR A 23 -27.96 -6.89 3.77
N GLN A 24 -26.63 -6.68 3.68
CA GLN A 24 -25.77 -7.58 2.91
C GLN A 24 -25.57 -8.91 3.63
N VAL A 25 -25.55 -8.93 4.97
CA VAL A 25 -25.51 -10.18 5.72
C VAL A 25 -26.82 -10.96 5.57
N ALA A 26 -27.97 -10.28 5.60
CA ALA A 26 -29.28 -10.89 5.37
C ALA A 26 -29.41 -11.53 3.98
N ALA A 27 -28.77 -10.95 2.96
CA ALA A 27 -28.73 -11.51 1.61
C ALA A 27 -28.01 -12.88 1.53
N LEU A 28 -27.06 -13.16 2.43
CA LEU A 28 -26.40 -14.47 2.52
C LEU A 28 -27.40 -15.57 2.89
N LYS A 29 -28.30 -15.28 3.84
CA LYS A 29 -29.40 -16.17 4.23
C LYS A 29 -30.36 -16.37 3.05
N THR A 30 -30.81 -15.30 2.40
CA THR A 30 -31.74 -15.40 1.26
C THR A 30 -31.17 -16.22 0.11
N SER A 31 -29.85 -16.15 -0.10
CA SER A 31 -29.14 -16.88 -1.14
C SER A 31 -28.65 -18.27 -0.69
N ALA A 32 -28.97 -18.67 0.55
CA ALA A 32 -28.54 -19.92 1.17
C ALA A 32 -27.03 -20.21 0.99
N VAL A 33 -26.21 -19.17 1.22
CA VAL A 33 -24.75 -19.25 1.05
C VAL A 33 -24.17 -20.26 2.03
N SER A 34 -23.38 -21.21 1.52
CA SER A 34 -22.62 -22.16 2.32
C SER A 34 -21.32 -21.55 2.87
N GLU A 35 -20.89 -22.03 4.03
CA GLU A 35 -19.54 -21.83 4.54
C GLU A 35 -18.48 -22.27 3.53
N SER A 36 -17.30 -21.69 3.67
CA SER A 36 -16.15 -21.95 2.79
C SER A 36 -14.85 -21.75 3.56
N TYR A 37 -13.71 -21.95 2.91
CA TYR A 37 -12.40 -21.84 3.58
C TYR A 37 -12.08 -20.44 4.15
N ASP A 38 -12.82 -19.42 3.71
CA ASP A 38 -12.67 -18.00 4.05
C ASP A 38 -13.99 -17.36 4.50
N LEU A 39 -15.03 -18.14 4.80
CA LEU A 39 -16.29 -17.68 5.40
C LEU A 39 -16.82 -18.69 6.42
N GLU A 40 -16.99 -18.24 7.66
CA GLU A 40 -17.51 -19.03 8.79
C GLU A 40 -18.70 -18.31 9.45
N PHE A 41 -19.70 -19.10 9.88
CA PHE A 41 -20.87 -18.66 10.62
C PHE A 41 -20.86 -19.22 12.05
N LYS A 42 -21.23 -18.39 13.02
CA LYS A 42 -21.52 -18.80 14.39
C LYS A 42 -22.80 -18.13 14.86
N GLY A 43 -23.77 -18.91 15.33
CA GLY A 43 -25.04 -18.38 15.82
C GLY A 43 -24.90 -17.56 17.11
N GLU A 44 -23.86 -17.82 17.89
CA GLU A 44 -23.63 -17.23 19.21
C GLU A 44 -22.20 -16.65 19.33
N LEU A 45 -21.96 -15.87 20.38
CA LEU A 45 -20.62 -15.42 20.76
C LEU A 45 -19.81 -16.58 21.36
N TYR A 46 -18.49 -16.54 21.22
CA TYR A 46 -17.61 -17.46 21.95
C TYR A 46 -17.75 -17.22 23.47
N GLY A 47 -17.97 -18.29 24.23
CA GLY A 47 -18.03 -18.20 25.69
C GLY A 47 -16.73 -17.71 26.37
N GLY A 48 -16.78 -17.57 27.69
CA GLY A 48 -15.64 -17.13 28.51
C GLY A 48 -14.70 -18.24 29.01
N ASN A 49 -15.03 -19.51 28.79
CA ASN A 49 -14.22 -20.63 29.24
C ASN A 49 -12.98 -20.86 28.35
N ASP A 50 -12.00 -21.60 28.85
CA ASP A 50 -10.72 -21.80 28.15
C ASP A 50 -10.85 -22.59 26.84
N LYS A 51 -11.92 -23.37 26.67
CA LYS A 51 -12.19 -24.04 25.40
C LYS A 51 -12.65 -23.02 24.36
N ALA A 52 -13.67 -22.23 24.68
CA ALA A 52 -14.21 -21.23 23.76
C ALA A 52 -13.18 -20.14 23.38
N LYS A 53 -12.31 -19.74 24.33
CA LYS A 53 -11.17 -18.87 24.04
C LYS A 53 -10.21 -19.48 23.01
N ARG A 54 -9.91 -20.78 23.15
CA ARG A 54 -9.06 -21.52 22.21
C ARG A 54 -9.74 -21.74 20.85
N ASP A 55 -11.05 -21.95 20.83
CA ASP A 55 -11.82 -22.10 19.59
C ASP A 55 -11.76 -20.79 18.78
N LEU A 56 -12.02 -19.63 19.41
CA LEU A 56 -11.87 -18.31 18.79
C LEU A 56 -10.44 -18.09 18.25
N ALA A 57 -9.43 -18.37 19.08
CA ALA A 57 -8.03 -18.24 18.68
C ALA A 57 -7.68 -19.19 17.51
N GLY A 58 -8.23 -20.40 17.53
CA GLY A 58 -8.12 -21.42 16.48
C GLY A 58 -8.66 -20.93 15.16
N ASP A 59 -9.89 -20.41 15.15
CA ASP A 59 -10.57 -19.94 13.95
C ASP A 59 -9.85 -18.75 13.32
N VAL A 60 -9.45 -17.76 14.14
CA VAL A 60 -8.68 -16.60 13.68
C VAL A 60 -7.31 -17.01 13.13
N ALA A 61 -6.57 -17.87 13.84
CA ALA A 61 -5.26 -18.35 13.37
C ALA A 61 -5.38 -19.20 12.09
N ALA A 62 -6.42 -20.02 11.97
CA ALA A 62 -6.66 -20.84 10.78
C ALA A 62 -6.90 -20.00 9.52
N LEU A 63 -7.72 -18.94 9.65
CA LEU A 63 -7.96 -17.98 8.57
C LEU A 63 -6.66 -17.27 8.18
N ALA A 64 -5.92 -16.73 9.16
CA ALA A 64 -4.65 -16.03 8.93
C ALA A 64 -3.59 -16.92 8.26
N ASN A 65 -3.56 -18.22 8.59
CA ASN A 65 -2.62 -19.20 8.04
C ASN A 65 -2.98 -19.70 6.64
N THR A 66 -4.17 -19.38 6.13
CA THR A 66 -4.67 -19.91 4.86
C THR A 66 -4.77 -18.81 3.81
N ALA A 67 -5.98 -18.31 3.57
CA ALA A 67 -6.27 -17.29 2.56
C ALA A 67 -6.80 -15.99 3.18
N GLY A 68 -6.85 -15.90 4.51
CA GLY A 68 -7.71 -14.96 5.21
C GLY A 68 -9.18 -15.38 5.12
N GLY A 69 -10.06 -14.54 5.65
CA GLY A 69 -11.51 -14.73 5.57
C GLY A 69 -12.29 -13.99 6.65
N ILE A 70 -13.58 -14.28 6.71
CA ILE A 70 -14.53 -13.64 7.61
C ILE A 70 -15.18 -14.68 8.51
N LEU A 71 -15.37 -14.30 9.77
CA LEU A 71 -16.17 -15.01 10.75
C LEU A 71 -17.32 -14.11 11.19
N LEU A 72 -18.56 -14.55 10.99
CA LEU A 72 -19.77 -13.82 11.36
C LEU A 72 -20.42 -14.44 12.60
N LEU A 73 -20.44 -13.69 13.70
CA LEU A 73 -21.13 -14.08 14.95
C LEU A 73 -22.53 -13.47 14.97
N GLY A 74 -23.53 -14.29 15.33
CA GLY A 74 -24.95 -13.95 15.21
C GLY A 74 -25.61 -14.47 13.93
N VAL A 75 -24.91 -15.32 13.16
CA VAL A 75 -25.43 -15.99 11.96
C VAL A 75 -25.44 -17.50 12.20
N ALA A 76 -26.61 -18.11 12.20
CA ALA A 76 -26.76 -19.55 12.37
C ALA A 76 -26.72 -20.26 11.00
N GLU A 77 -26.25 -21.50 11.03
CA GLU A 77 -26.15 -22.38 9.87
C GLU A 77 -27.03 -23.64 10.02
N ASP A 78 -27.35 -24.29 8.91
CA ASP A 78 -27.94 -25.64 8.92
C ASP A 78 -26.88 -26.76 8.87
N ASP A 79 -27.33 -28.01 8.88
CA ASP A 79 -26.48 -29.20 8.75
C ASP A 79 -25.66 -29.26 7.43
N GLN A 80 -25.98 -28.39 6.46
CA GLN A 80 -25.25 -28.22 5.19
C GLN A 80 -24.33 -26.99 5.22
N ALA A 81 -24.10 -26.41 6.40
CA ALA A 81 -23.31 -25.21 6.62
C ALA A 81 -23.82 -23.99 5.84
N ARG A 82 -25.14 -23.89 5.57
CA ARG A 82 -25.76 -22.75 4.89
C ARG A 82 -26.32 -21.76 5.89
N ALA A 83 -26.16 -20.47 5.64
CA ALA A 83 -26.78 -19.43 6.45
C ALA A 83 -28.31 -19.58 6.46
N THR A 84 -28.91 -19.75 7.64
CA THR A 84 -30.35 -20.02 7.80
C THR A 84 -31.06 -19.00 8.67
N GLU A 85 -30.43 -18.58 9.77
CA GLU A 85 -31.01 -17.63 10.70
C GLU A 85 -29.99 -16.55 11.10
N LEU A 86 -30.52 -15.40 11.49
CA LEU A 86 -29.76 -14.24 11.94
C LEU A 86 -30.23 -13.92 13.36
N PRO A 87 -29.98 -14.82 14.35
CA PRO A 87 -30.39 -14.56 15.72
C PRO A 87 -29.77 -13.27 16.27
N GLY A 88 -28.63 -12.86 15.71
CA GLY A 88 -27.86 -11.73 16.19
C GLY A 88 -27.26 -11.97 17.57
N VAL A 89 -26.38 -11.05 17.97
CA VAL A 89 -25.68 -11.03 19.24
C VAL A 89 -25.69 -9.62 19.79
N ALA A 90 -25.59 -9.49 21.12
CA ALA A 90 -25.42 -8.20 21.76
C ALA A 90 -24.11 -7.57 21.30
N LEU A 91 -24.19 -6.32 20.84
CA LEU A 91 -23.05 -5.56 20.36
C LEU A 91 -22.50 -4.69 21.49
N SER A 92 -21.21 -4.79 21.77
CA SER A 92 -20.56 -3.92 22.75
C SER A 92 -19.06 -3.78 22.48
N ASP A 93 -18.51 -2.61 22.81
CA ASP A 93 -17.07 -2.37 22.73
C ASP A 93 -16.28 -3.26 23.70
N ALA A 94 -16.90 -3.62 24.82
CA ALA A 94 -16.32 -4.57 25.78
C ALA A 94 -16.10 -5.95 25.13
N GLU A 95 -17.04 -6.40 24.29
CA GLU A 95 -16.92 -7.67 23.57
C GLU A 95 -15.86 -7.60 22.47
N VAL A 96 -15.78 -6.49 21.73
CA VAL A 96 -14.70 -6.25 20.75
C VAL A 96 -13.33 -6.29 21.44
N LEU A 97 -13.18 -5.63 22.58
CA LEU A 97 -11.95 -5.65 23.36
C LEU A 97 -11.62 -7.06 23.89
N ARG A 98 -12.65 -7.81 24.34
CA ARG A 98 -12.49 -9.19 24.80
C ARG A 98 -11.95 -10.10 23.70
N ILE A 99 -12.52 -10.04 22.50
CA ILE A 99 -12.05 -10.79 21.33
C ILE A 99 -10.58 -10.45 21.05
N ARG A 100 -10.23 -9.15 21.04
CA ARG A 100 -8.85 -8.68 20.82
C ARG A 100 -7.86 -9.26 21.84
N ASN A 101 -8.21 -9.20 23.11
CA ASN A 101 -7.36 -9.71 24.18
C ASN A 101 -7.19 -11.24 24.09
N ILE A 102 -8.27 -11.98 23.82
CA ILE A 102 -8.18 -13.45 23.68
C ILE A 102 -7.22 -13.84 22.55
N VAL A 103 -7.34 -13.20 21.39
CA VAL A 103 -6.45 -13.52 20.24
C VAL A 103 -5.01 -13.12 20.55
N ALA A 104 -4.78 -11.96 21.18
CA ALA A 104 -3.44 -11.51 21.58
C ALA A 104 -2.77 -12.44 22.59
N ASP A 105 -3.53 -12.98 23.55
CA ASP A 105 -3.00 -13.89 24.56
C ASP A 105 -2.68 -15.28 23.96
N GLN A 106 -3.52 -15.76 23.05
CA GLN A 106 -3.49 -17.16 22.60
C GLN A 106 -2.77 -17.39 21.28
N VAL A 107 -2.65 -16.38 20.40
CA VAL A 107 -2.14 -16.56 19.03
C VAL A 107 -0.78 -15.87 18.84
N HIS A 108 0.21 -16.65 18.41
CA HIS A 108 1.61 -16.23 18.32
C HIS A 108 2.25 -16.61 16.97
N PRO A 109 2.84 -15.66 16.20
CA PRO A 109 2.75 -14.21 16.41
C PRO A 109 1.29 -13.72 16.36
N LEU A 110 0.99 -12.51 16.84
CA LEU A 110 -0.36 -11.94 16.76
C LEU A 110 -0.72 -11.65 15.28
N PRO A 111 -1.83 -12.20 14.74
CA PRO A 111 -2.32 -11.82 13.41
C PRO A 111 -2.98 -10.44 13.44
N THR A 112 -2.94 -9.73 12.33
CA THR A 112 -3.81 -8.57 12.08
C THR A 112 -5.23 -9.06 11.86
N PHE A 113 -6.22 -8.37 12.43
CA PHE A 113 -7.65 -8.59 12.16
C PHE A 113 -8.49 -7.41 12.64
N ASP A 114 -9.67 -7.26 12.06
CA ASP A 114 -10.65 -6.25 12.46
C ASP A 114 -11.91 -6.89 13.00
N VAL A 115 -12.55 -6.24 13.96
CA VAL A 115 -13.86 -6.62 14.48
C VAL A 115 -14.82 -5.47 14.21
N LYS A 116 -15.78 -5.70 13.32
CA LYS A 116 -16.79 -4.72 12.93
C LYS A 116 -18.13 -5.11 13.53
N GLN A 117 -18.74 -4.15 14.24
CA GLN A 117 -20.12 -4.27 14.72
C GLN A 117 -21.06 -3.87 13.58
N ILE A 118 -21.98 -4.75 13.21
CA ILE A 118 -23.00 -4.54 12.18
C ILE A 118 -24.35 -4.59 12.89
N GLU A 119 -24.88 -3.41 13.20
CA GLU A 119 -26.14 -3.26 13.93
C GLU A 119 -27.35 -3.67 13.08
N ASP A 120 -28.30 -4.37 13.71
CA ASP A 120 -29.62 -4.61 13.15
C ASP A 120 -30.43 -3.30 13.21
N PRO A 121 -30.87 -2.73 12.06
CA PRO A 121 -31.64 -1.50 12.04
C PRO A 121 -32.92 -1.55 12.88
N ASP A 122 -33.48 -2.75 13.08
CA ASP A 122 -34.72 -2.96 13.81
C ASP A 122 -34.50 -3.21 15.32
N ASN A 123 -33.25 -3.43 15.76
CA ASN A 123 -32.92 -3.73 17.15
C ASN A 123 -31.57 -3.10 17.58
N PRO A 124 -31.58 -1.83 18.03
CA PRO A 124 -30.36 -1.12 18.41
C PRO A 124 -29.55 -1.83 19.50
N GLY A 125 -28.23 -1.87 19.35
CA GLY A 125 -27.30 -2.58 20.24
C GLY A 125 -27.29 -4.11 20.06
N HIS A 126 -28.02 -4.64 19.08
CA HIS A 126 -28.04 -6.05 18.70
C HIS A 126 -27.76 -6.19 17.21
N GLY A 127 -27.11 -7.27 16.78
CA GLY A 127 -26.78 -7.46 15.37
C GLY A 127 -25.70 -8.50 15.15
N ILE A 128 -24.77 -8.26 14.23
CA ILE A 128 -23.74 -9.21 13.82
C ILE A 128 -22.35 -8.67 14.17
N LEU A 129 -21.48 -9.50 14.74
CA LEU A 129 -20.05 -9.20 14.85
C LEU A 129 -19.31 -9.85 13.68
N MET A 130 -18.70 -9.05 12.83
CA MET A 130 -17.88 -9.51 11.73
C MET A 130 -16.40 -9.42 12.12
N ILE A 131 -15.74 -10.56 12.25
CA ILE A 131 -14.29 -10.66 12.45
C ILE A 131 -13.66 -10.90 11.08
N ALA A 132 -12.93 -9.92 10.57
CA ALA A 132 -12.26 -9.97 9.28
C ALA A 132 -10.76 -10.19 9.47
N VAL A 133 -10.26 -11.32 8.97
CA VAL A 133 -8.87 -11.76 9.17
C VAL A 133 -8.16 -11.82 7.82
N PRO A 134 -7.24 -10.90 7.50
CA PRO A 134 -6.35 -11.01 6.35
C PRO A 134 -5.54 -12.31 6.35
N ARG A 135 -5.14 -12.77 5.16
CA ARG A 135 -4.03 -13.71 5.05
C ARG A 135 -2.81 -13.08 5.72
N SER A 136 -2.08 -13.81 6.55
CA SER A 136 -0.95 -13.19 7.24
C SER A 136 0.38 -13.39 6.50
N PRO A 137 1.18 -12.32 6.32
CA PRO A 137 2.55 -12.42 5.82
C PRO A 137 3.49 -13.04 6.85
N SER A 138 3.09 -13.09 8.13
CA SER A 138 3.84 -13.67 9.24
C SER A 138 3.44 -15.11 9.55
N ALA A 139 2.53 -15.70 8.75
CA ALA A 139 2.18 -17.11 8.87
C ALA A 139 3.44 -18.00 8.82
N PRO A 140 3.50 -19.07 9.63
CA PRO A 140 2.39 -19.63 10.39
C PRO A 140 2.19 -18.97 11.78
N HIS A 141 0.91 -18.91 12.20
CA HIS A 141 0.42 -18.49 13.51
C HIS A 141 0.07 -19.72 14.36
N GLY A 142 0.68 -19.83 15.53
CA GLY A 142 0.42 -20.90 16.49
C GLY A 142 -0.56 -20.45 17.57
N VAL A 143 -1.45 -21.34 17.97
CA VAL A 143 -2.36 -21.19 19.11
C VAL A 143 -1.80 -21.94 20.31
N LEU A 144 -1.76 -21.29 21.47
CA LEU A 144 -1.30 -21.90 22.72
C LEU A 144 -2.31 -22.94 23.22
N VAL A 145 -1.88 -24.20 23.32
CA VAL A 145 -2.68 -25.32 23.82
C VAL A 145 -1.82 -26.16 24.75
N ASN A 146 -2.15 -26.16 26.05
CA ASN A 146 -1.47 -26.96 27.08
C ASN A 146 0.07 -26.81 26.99
N GLU A 147 0.55 -25.56 27.05
CA GLU A 147 1.98 -25.17 27.00
C GLU A 147 2.70 -25.39 25.65
N GLY A 148 2.02 -25.93 24.63
CA GLY A 148 2.56 -26.08 23.28
C GLY A 148 1.85 -25.20 22.26
N LEU A 149 2.56 -24.82 21.19
CA LEU A 149 1.92 -24.21 20.03
C LEU A 149 1.32 -25.29 19.11
N ARG A 150 0.12 -25.01 18.61
CA ARG A 150 -0.55 -25.78 17.57
C ARG A 150 -0.86 -24.84 16.42
N TYR A 151 -0.57 -25.24 15.19
CA TYR A 151 -0.68 -24.36 14.02
C TYR A 151 -1.90 -24.77 13.19
N PRO A 152 -3.08 -24.17 13.44
CA PRO A 152 -4.28 -24.49 12.68
C PRO A 152 -4.20 -23.91 11.27
N ARG A 153 -4.78 -24.60 10.29
CA ARG A 153 -4.93 -24.16 8.91
C ARG A 153 -6.28 -24.66 8.38
N ARG A 154 -6.91 -23.90 7.49
CA ARG A 154 -8.16 -24.30 6.84
C ARG A 154 -7.91 -25.40 5.81
N ASN A 155 -8.80 -26.38 5.78
CA ASN A 155 -8.95 -27.39 4.74
C ASN A 155 -10.43 -27.49 4.36
N GLY A 156 -10.83 -26.78 3.29
CA GLY A 156 -12.24 -26.44 3.08
C GLY A 156 -12.77 -25.64 4.27
N ALA A 157 -13.98 -25.95 4.73
CA ALA A 157 -14.56 -25.37 5.95
C ALA A 157 -13.92 -25.88 7.25
N SER A 158 -13.17 -26.99 7.22
CA SER A 158 -12.60 -27.58 8.44
C SER A 158 -11.24 -26.98 8.84
N ILE A 159 -10.84 -27.15 10.10
CA ILE A 159 -9.49 -26.86 10.58
C ILE A 159 -8.68 -28.14 10.72
N ILE A 160 -7.48 -28.14 10.17
CA ILE A 160 -6.44 -29.15 10.40
C ILE A 160 -5.24 -28.51 11.11
N TYR A 161 -4.43 -29.32 11.79
CA TYR A 161 -3.20 -28.85 12.43
C TYR A 161 -1.99 -29.30 11.62
N LEU A 162 -1.05 -28.37 11.39
CA LEU A 162 0.19 -28.68 10.71
C LEU A 162 1.03 -29.68 11.53
N THR A 163 1.60 -30.64 10.83
CA THR A 163 2.65 -31.53 11.35
C THR A 163 3.96 -30.74 11.56
N GLU A 164 4.91 -31.33 12.30
CA GLU A 164 6.21 -30.68 12.54
C GLU A 164 6.94 -30.32 11.24
N ALA A 165 6.96 -31.22 10.26
CA ALA A 165 7.58 -30.97 8.95
C ALA A 165 6.89 -29.83 8.17
N GLU A 166 5.56 -29.76 8.24
CA GLU A 166 4.79 -28.68 7.61
C GLU A 166 5.01 -27.33 8.32
N VAL A 167 5.18 -27.33 9.65
CA VAL A 167 5.55 -26.14 10.41
C VAL A 167 6.93 -25.66 9.99
N ALA A 168 7.91 -26.56 9.89
CA ALA A 168 9.26 -26.22 9.43
C ALA A 168 9.25 -25.62 8.02
N ALA A 169 8.51 -26.23 7.08
CA ALA A 169 8.33 -25.69 5.73
C ALA A 169 7.66 -24.31 5.74
N ALA A 170 6.60 -24.11 6.54
CA ALA A 170 5.90 -22.85 6.62
C ALA A 170 6.79 -21.71 7.18
N TYR A 171 7.67 -22.01 8.14
CA TYR A 171 8.68 -21.06 8.61
C TYR A 171 9.71 -20.73 7.52
N GLN A 172 10.19 -21.73 6.77
CA GLN A 172 11.09 -21.49 5.64
C GLN A 172 10.43 -20.59 4.58
N ASP A 173 9.18 -20.84 4.22
CA ASP A 173 8.39 -20.02 3.29
C ASP A 173 8.23 -18.58 3.80
N ARG A 174 8.04 -18.37 5.11
CA ARG A 174 7.98 -17.03 5.71
C ARG A 174 9.26 -16.24 5.46
N PHE A 175 10.43 -16.86 5.66
CA PHE A 175 11.72 -16.20 5.44
C PHE A 175 12.04 -16.00 3.96
N ALA A 176 11.78 -17.02 3.13
CA ALA A 176 11.97 -16.95 1.68
C ALA A 176 11.11 -15.84 1.05
N ARG A 177 9.86 -15.68 1.49
CA ARG A 177 8.98 -14.57 1.07
C ARG A 177 9.58 -13.20 1.41
N ARG A 178 10.27 -13.06 2.54
CA ARG A 178 10.92 -11.79 2.91
C ARG A 178 12.09 -11.46 2.00
N GLN A 179 12.94 -12.43 1.69
CA GLN A 179 14.08 -12.23 0.80
C GLN A 179 13.64 -11.97 -0.64
N SER A 180 12.70 -12.78 -1.15
CA SER A 180 12.15 -12.60 -2.50
C SER A 180 11.54 -11.21 -2.72
N ARG A 181 11.00 -10.55 -1.67
CA ARG A 181 10.48 -9.17 -1.79
C ARG A 181 11.59 -8.15 -2.05
N HIS A 182 12.73 -8.30 -1.39
CA HIS A 182 13.87 -7.42 -1.63
C HIS A 182 14.42 -7.60 -3.04
N ASP A 183 14.53 -8.86 -3.48
CA ASP A 183 14.97 -9.18 -4.84
C ASP A 183 13.97 -8.66 -5.89
N ASP A 184 12.67 -8.77 -5.61
CA ASP A 184 11.61 -8.23 -6.46
C ASP A 184 11.66 -6.69 -6.55
N LEU A 185 11.87 -5.99 -5.43
CA LEU A 185 12.07 -4.53 -5.43
C LEU A 185 13.21 -4.12 -6.36
N LEU A 186 14.38 -4.74 -6.21
CA LEU A 186 15.55 -4.42 -7.03
C LEU A 186 15.35 -4.80 -8.49
N ARG A 187 14.66 -5.91 -8.77
CA ARG A 187 14.35 -6.34 -10.13
C ARG A 187 13.41 -5.34 -10.82
N TYR A 188 12.30 -4.99 -10.19
CA TYR A 188 11.31 -4.09 -10.79
C TYR A 188 11.86 -2.67 -10.97
N GLU A 189 12.67 -2.18 -10.02
CA GLU A 189 13.40 -0.92 -10.15
C GLU A 189 14.32 -0.94 -11.38
N ARG A 190 15.15 -1.98 -11.51
CA ARG A 190 16.10 -2.13 -12.63
C ARG A 190 15.39 -2.23 -13.97
N ASP A 191 14.29 -3.00 -14.05
CA ASP A 191 13.48 -3.14 -15.25
C ASP A 191 12.95 -1.79 -15.74
N LEU A 192 12.46 -0.93 -14.83
CA LEU A 192 11.98 0.40 -15.20
C LEU A 192 13.13 1.32 -15.61
N ILE A 193 14.21 1.39 -14.81
CA ILE A 193 15.37 2.25 -15.09
C ILE A 193 15.96 1.94 -16.46
N GLY A 194 16.04 0.65 -16.85
CA GLY A 194 16.53 0.23 -18.16
C GLY A 194 15.72 0.76 -19.35
N ARG A 195 14.54 1.35 -19.12
CA ARG A 195 13.67 1.94 -20.15
C ARG A 195 13.61 3.46 -20.10
N LEU A 196 14.29 4.10 -19.14
CA LEU A 196 14.32 5.56 -19.00
C LEU A 196 15.37 6.18 -19.94
N ASP A 197 15.08 7.37 -20.47
CA ASP A 197 16.03 8.19 -21.20
C ASP A 197 16.99 8.90 -20.25
N VAL A 198 18.03 8.19 -19.84
CA VAL A 198 19.00 8.67 -18.84
C VAL A 198 20.12 9.53 -19.43
N SER A 199 20.04 9.91 -20.71
CA SER A 199 21.08 10.68 -21.42
C SER A 199 21.36 12.01 -20.73
N ASP A 200 20.32 12.85 -20.62
CA ASP A 200 20.40 14.19 -20.02
C ASP A 200 19.55 14.31 -18.73
N GLN A 201 18.76 13.29 -18.41
CA GLN A 201 17.75 13.36 -17.36
C GLN A 201 18.12 12.56 -16.12
N THR A 202 17.54 13.01 -15.02
CA THR A 202 17.56 12.34 -13.72
C THR A 202 16.13 12.21 -13.22
N TYR A 203 15.85 11.08 -12.57
CA TYR A 203 14.52 10.66 -12.19
C TYR A 203 14.45 10.39 -10.69
N ILE A 204 13.29 10.65 -10.12
CA ILE A 204 12.87 10.00 -8.87
C ILE A 204 12.15 8.71 -9.26
N VAL A 205 12.63 7.58 -8.75
CA VAL A 205 12.04 6.26 -8.96
C VAL A 205 11.44 5.77 -7.65
N VAL A 206 10.18 5.35 -7.68
CA VAL A 206 9.46 4.76 -6.54
C VAL A 206 9.10 3.33 -6.91
N THR A 207 9.51 2.36 -6.10
CA THR A 207 9.16 0.95 -6.25
C THR A 207 8.41 0.47 -5.03
N LEU A 208 7.30 -0.22 -5.23
CA LEU A 208 6.41 -0.70 -4.19
C LEU A 208 6.16 -2.20 -4.36
N VAL A 209 6.37 -2.99 -3.31
CA VAL A 209 6.08 -4.44 -3.30
C VAL A 209 5.25 -4.80 -2.05
N PRO A 210 3.99 -5.23 -2.22
CA PRO A 210 3.13 -5.61 -1.10
C PRO A 210 3.62 -6.91 -0.43
N ASP A 211 3.39 -7.02 0.88
CA ASP A 211 3.72 -8.24 1.64
C ASP A 211 2.76 -9.39 1.35
N LEU A 212 1.50 -9.08 1.03
CA LEU A 212 0.49 -9.96 0.50
C LEU A 212 0.20 -9.60 -0.94
N SER A 213 0.75 -10.38 -1.85
CA SER A 213 0.51 -10.20 -3.28
C SER A 213 -0.96 -10.37 -3.62
N GLY A 214 -1.48 -9.45 -4.41
CA GLY A 214 -2.75 -9.57 -5.10
C GLY A 214 -2.63 -10.44 -6.34
N ASP A 215 -3.72 -10.51 -7.10
CA ASP A 215 -3.76 -11.21 -8.39
C ASP A 215 -4.81 -10.58 -9.31
N PHE A 216 -4.46 -9.50 -10.00
CA PHE A 216 -5.37 -8.96 -11.02
C PHE A 216 -5.23 -9.67 -12.36
N THR A 217 -6.39 -9.85 -12.99
CA THR A 217 -6.48 -10.43 -14.32
C THR A 217 -5.99 -9.42 -15.35
N LEU A 218 -4.87 -9.73 -16.01
CA LEU A 218 -4.37 -8.95 -17.13
C LEU A 218 -5.02 -9.43 -18.43
N ASP A 219 -6.07 -8.72 -18.86
CA ASP A 219 -6.80 -8.99 -20.10
C ASP A 219 -7.01 -7.70 -20.92
N THR A 220 -7.72 -7.82 -22.05
CA THR A 220 -8.04 -6.68 -22.90
C THR A 220 -8.90 -5.63 -22.18
N LYS A 221 -9.77 -6.03 -21.24
CA LYS A 221 -10.61 -5.10 -20.48
C LYS A 221 -9.74 -4.27 -19.51
N ALA A 222 -8.83 -4.92 -18.80
CA ALA A 222 -7.86 -4.28 -17.91
C ALA A 222 -6.97 -3.29 -18.66
N LEU A 223 -6.45 -3.67 -19.83
CA LEU A 223 -5.65 -2.76 -20.66
C LEU A 223 -6.46 -1.54 -21.13
N ARG A 224 -7.70 -1.73 -21.59
CA ARG A 224 -8.55 -0.61 -22.02
C ARG A 224 -8.88 0.33 -20.88
N ALA A 225 -9.21 -0.19 -19.70
CA ALA A 225 -9.44 0.62 -18.51
C ALA A 225 -8.19 1.44 -18.16
N PHE A 226 -7.02 0.80 -18.10
CA PHE A 226 -5.75 1.46 -17.84
C PHE A 226 -5.40 2.53 -18.89
N GLN A 227 -5.70 2.30 -20.17
CA GLN A 227 -5.54 3.28 -21.24
C GLN A 227 -6.40 4.53 -21.02
N GLN A 228 -7.67 4.36 -20.63
CA GLN A 228 -8.56 5.49 -20.32
C GLN A 228 -8.15 6.23 -19.04
N GLU A 229 -7.58 5.51 -18.09
CA GLU A 229 -7.09 6.06 -16.84
C GLU A 229 -5.82 6.91 -17.04
N THR A 230 -4.93 6.52 -17.95
CA THR A 230 -3.57 7.10 -18.03
C THR A 230 -3.27 7.88 -19.30
N ARG A 231 -3.75 7.48 -20.48
CA ARG A 231 -3.32 8.09 -21.75
C ARG A 231 -3.73 9.57 -21.83
N GLY A 232 -2.78 10.43 -22.16
CA GLY A 232 -2.98 11.88 -22.24
C GLY A 232 -3.11 12.56 -20.87
N LYS A 233 -2.83 11.84 -19.77
CA LYS A 233 -2.89 12.39 -18.41
C LYS A 233 -1.51 12.50 -17.81
N ASP A 234 -1.37 13.46 -16.90
CA ASP A 234 -0.26 13.56 -15.97
C ASP A 234 -0.54 12.62 -14.79
N LEU A 235 0.44 11.80 -14.40
CA LEU A 235 0.26 10.86 -13.30
C LEU A 235 0.60 11.47 -11.94
N LEU A 236 1.08 12.71 -11.92
CA LEU A 236 1.44 13.42 -10.70
C LEU A 236 0.20 13.91 -9.95
N VAL A 237 0.29 13.94 -8.60
CA VAL A 237 -0.78 14.48 -7.75
C VAL A 237 -1.08 15.94 -8.12
N ILE A 238 -0.02 16.70 -8.40
CA ILE A 238 -0.09 18.07 -8.91
C ILE A 238 0.55 18.06 -10.30
N PRO A 239 -0.24 18.27 -11.37
CA PRO A 239 0.27 18.16 -12.75
C PRO A 239 1.42 19.12 -13.04
N ARG A 240 2.49 18.61 -13.67
CA ARG A 240 3.63 19.39 -14.18
C ARG A 240 3.64 19.53 -15.71
N GLY A 241 2.67 18.91 -16.38
CA GLY A 241 2.61 18.86 -17.85
C GLY A 241 3.41 17.71 -18.44
N VAL A 242 3.69 16.68 -17.63
CA VAL A 242 4.42 15.47 -18.07
C VAL A 242 3.42 14.35 -18.36
N TYR A 243 2.92 14.34 -19.59
CA TYR A 243 1.81 13.47 -19.98
C TYR A 243 2.26 12.10 -20.45
N VAL A 244 1.44 11.08 -20.15
CA VAL A 244 1.55 9.75 -20.74
C VAL A 244 1.13 9.78 -22.20
N HIS A 245 1.96 9.25 -23.09
CA HIS A 245 1.66 9.13 -24.52
C HIS A 245 1.48 7.68 -24.96
N HIS A 246 2.18 6.76 -24.32
CA HIS A 246 2.23 5.36 -24.69
C HIS A 246 1.74 4.48 -23.54
N VAL A 247 0.83 3.55 -23.85
CA VAL A 247 0.28 2.59 -22.90
C VAL A 247 0.27 1.21 -23.56
N THR A 248 0.88 0.24 -22.88
CA THR A 248 1.09 -1.12 -23.39
C THR A 248 1.05 -2.16 -22.26
N VAL A 249 1.31 -3.42 -22.61
CA VAL A 249 1.48 -4.52 -21.67
C VAL A 249 2.89 -5.09 -21.79
N GLY A 250 3.43 -5.54 -20.66
CA GLY A 250 4.60 -6.42 -20.60
C GLY A 250 4.21 -7.77 -20.03
N SER A 251 5.19 -8.66 -19.84
CA SER A 251 4.96 -9.91 -19.13
C SER A 251 4.43 -9.63 -17.74
N ARG A 252 3.18 -10.06 -17.46
CA ARG A 252 2.50 -9.91 -16.16
C ARG A 252 2.42 -8.47 -15.64
N ARG A 253 2.42 -7.45 -16.51
CA ARG A 253 2.34 -6.04 -16.11
C ARG A 253 1.65 -5.13 -17.14
N LEU A 254 0.99 -4.09 -16.65
CA LEU A 254 0.57 -2.91 -17.44
C LEU A 254 1.70 -1.89 -17.42
N MET A 255 1.94 -1.18 -18.53
CA MET A 255 2.99 -0.18 -18.62
C MET A 255 2.48 1.10 -19.28
N ALA A 256 2.82 2.25 -18.71
CA ALA A 256 2.53 3.56 -19.30
C ALA A 256 3.79 4.44 -19.23
N HIS A 257 4.01 5.29 -20.24
CA HIS A 257 5.08 6.27 -20.19
C HIS A 257 4.81 7.47 -21.10
N GLY A 258 5.48 8.58 -20.78
CA GLY A 258 5.53 9.82 -21.54
C GLY A 258 6.90 10.00 -22.19
N GLY A 259 6.93 10.37 -23.46
CA GLY A 259 8.14 10.66 -24.22
C GLY A 259 7.84 10.80 -25.70
N SER A 260 8.85 11.21 -26.47
CA SER A 260 8.74 11.32 -27.92
C SER A 260 8.81 9.97 -28.62
N GLU A 261 9.46 8.98 -28.01
CA GLU A 261 9.70 7.67 -28.59
C GLU A 261 8.87 6.57 -27.90
N PRO A 262 8.29 5.61 -28.64
CA PRO A 262 7.44 4.57 -28.06
C PRO A 262 8.16 3.53 -27.17
N THR A 263 9.49 3.45 -27.27
CA THR A 263 10.30 2.42 -26.59
C THR A 263 11.04 2.95 -25.37
N THR A 264 11.17 4.27 -25.24
CA THR A 264 12.00 4.93 -24.22
C THR A 264 11.16 5.97 -23.49
N ALA A 265 11.09 5.84 -22.18
CA ALA A 265 10.36 6.76 -21.34
C ALA A 265 11.21 8.02 -21.07
N LYS A 266 10.69 9.18 -21.46
CA LYS A 266 11.37 10.45 -21.30
C LYS A 266 10.96 11.15 -20.01
N TRP A 267 9.69 11.47 -19.81
CA TRP A 267 9.29 12.38 -18.73
C TRP A 267 8.67 11.69 -17.52
N ILE A 268 7.93 10.61 -17.78
CA ILE A 268 7.18 9.89 -16.75
C ILE A 268 7.00 8.43 -17.18
N ALA A 269 6.99 7.50 -16.23
CA ALA A 269 6.76 6.10 -16.50
C ALA A 269 6.14 5.38 -15.30
N CYS A 270 5.34 4.36 -15.57
CA CYS A 270 4.97 3.39 -14.56
C CYS A 270 4.84 1.96 -15.12
N GLU A 271 5.10 0.99 -14.26
CA GLU A 271 4.86 -0.44 -14.46
C GLU A 271 4.04 -0.99 -13.29
N LEU A 272 2.93 -1.64 -13.60
CA LEU A 272 1.95 -2.12 -12.64
C LEU A 272 1.77 -3.63 -12.80
N TYR A 273 2.29 -4.43 -11.86
CA TYR A 273 2.41 -5.88 -11.94
C TYR A 273 1.17 -6.61 -11.42
N GLN A 274 0.89 -7.80 -11.95
CA GLN A 274 -0.28 -8.62 -11.53
C GLN A 274 -0.35 -8.87 -10.02
N SER A 275 0.80 -8.97 -9.36
CA SER A 275 0.94 -9.16 -7.91
C SER A 275 0.55 -7.95 -7.07
N GLY A 276 0.28 -6.80 -7.69
CA GLY A 276 0.11 -5.51 -7.01
C GLY A 276 1.42 -4.77 -6.77
N ALA A 277 2.57 -5.36 -7.08
CA ALA A 277 3.82 -4.61 -7.11
C ALA A 277 3.81 -3.57 -8.23
N GLY A 278 4.63 -2.53 -8.12
CA GLY A 278 4.78 -1.58 -9.21
C GLY A 278 5.96 -0.64 -9.02
N THR A 279 6.31 0.00 -10.13
CA THR A 279 7.38 1.00 -10.19
C THR A 279 6.88 2.22 -10.93
N PHE A 280 7.25 3.39 -10.43
CA PHE A 280 6.94 4.69 -10.98
C PHE A 280 8.24 5.49 -11.14
N ALA A 281 8.35 6.30 -12.18
CA ALA A 281 9.43 7.25 -12.34
C ALA A 281 8.90 8.55 -12.92
N ALA A 282 9.40 9.67 -12.42
CA ALA A 282 9.17 10.99 -12.98
C ALA A 282 10.49 11.76 -13.08
N ILE A 283 10.60 12.60 -14.11
CA ILE A 283 11.77 13.46 -14.31
C ILE A 283 11.89 14.44 -13.14
N ALA A 284 13.07 14.45 -12.52
CA ALA A 284 13.43 15.32 -11.41
C ALA A 284 14.31 16.49 -11.85
N ALA A 285 15.16 16.26 -12.86
CA ALA A 285 16.04 17.26 -13.42
C ALA A 285 16.42 16.91 -14.87
N ASN A 286 16.62 17.94 -15.69
CA ASN A 286 17.32 17.83 -16.96
C ASN A 286 18.63 18.64 -16.87
N ARG A 287 19.76 17.95 -17.01
CA ARG A 287 21.10 18.54 -16.83
C ARG A 287 21.43 19.61 -17.87
N THR A 288 20.68 19.64 -18.98
CA THR A 288 20.87 20.63 -20.05
C THR A 288 20.05 21.91 -19.85
N ASP A 289 19.14 21.99 -18.87
CA ASP A 289 18.24 23.14 -18.70
C ASP A 289 18.98 24.46 -18.42
N LEU A 290 20.17 24.39 -17.84
CA LEU A 290 21.03 25.55 -17.55
C LEU A 290 22.20 25.70 -18.54
N ALA A 291 22.29 24.83 -19.55
CA ALA A 291 23.34 24.91 -20.55
C ALA A 291 23.14 26.13 -21.45
N ARG A 292 24.20 26.93 -21.66
CA ARG A 292 24.18 27.98 -22.69
C ARG A 292 24.23 27.31 -24.07
N PRO A 293 23.47 27.78 -25.07
CA PRO A 293 23.52 27.21 -26.42
C PRO A 293 24.96 27.14 -26.94
N GLY A 294 25.45 25.91 -27.23
CA GLY A 294 26.79 25.68 -27.78
C GLY A 294 27.93 25.53 -26.77
N GLN A 295 27.68 25.48 -25.45
CA GLN A 295 28.69 25.16 -24.43
C GLN A 295 28.26 23.92 -23.62
N VAL A 296 29.04 22.84 -23.73
CA VAL A 296 28.97 21.68 -22.83
C VAL A 296 30.13 21.83 -21.85
N ASP A 297 29.85 22.22 -20.60
CA ASP A 297 30.84 22.37 -19.51
C ASP A 297 30.53 21.38 -18.36
N GLU A 298 31.36 21.38 -17.30
CA GLU A 298 31.11 20.60 -16.08
C GLU A 298 29.74 20.90 -15.42
N ASN A 299 29.10 22.04 -15.72
CA ASN A 299 27.74 22.32 -15.24
C ASN A 299 26.65 21.52 -15.97
N THR A 300 26.95 20.88 -17.10
CA THR A 300 26.00 20.05 -17.87
C THR A 300 25.93 18.59 -17.42
N THR A 301 26.78 18.17 -16.47
CA THR A 301 26.75 16.81 -15.90
C THR A 301 26.08 16.74 -14.53
N VAL A 302 26.02 17.86 -13.80
CA VAL A 302 25.40 17.93 -12.47
C VAL A 302 23.87 17.98 -12.59
N SER A 303 23.22 17.00 -11.95
CA SER A 303 21.75 16.98 -11.81
C SER A 303 21.31 17.89 -10.68
N ARG A 304 20.52 18.91 -10.99
CA ARG A 304 20.03 19.91 -10.03
C ARG A 304 18.58 19.63 -9.70
N ILE A 305 18.37 18.95 -8.59
CA ILE A 305 17.05 18.44 -8.20
C ILE A 305 16.43 19.44 -7.25
N GLU A 306 15.26 19.96 -7.59
CA GLU A 306 14.50 20.81 -6.68
C GLU A 306 13.79 19.96 -5.63
N ASP A 307 13.87 20.36 -4.36
CA ASP A 307 13.30 19.62 -3.23
C ASP A 307 11.79 19.44 -3.33
N GLU A 308 11.07 20.44 -3.85
CA GLU A 308 9.64 20.35 -4.14
C GLU A 308 9.31 19.27 -5.18
N ASP A 309 10.12 19.13 -6.24
CA ASP A 309 9.93 18.10 -7.27
C ASP A 309 10.20 16.70 -6.69
N LEU A 310 11.27 16.57 -5.88
CA LEU A 310 11.60 15.32 -5.20
C LEU A 310 10.43 14.82 -4.34
N VAL A 311 9.88 15.71 -3.50
CA VAL A 311 8.78 15.35 -2.60
C VAL A 311 7.51 15.02 -3.39
N LEU A 312 7.17 15.83 -4.40
CA LEU A 312 5.98 15.63 -5.21
C LEU A 312 6.02 14.32 -6.03
N ASP A 313 7.20 13.94 -6.53
CA ASP A 313 7.36 12.72 -7.31
C ASP A 313 7.25 11.46 -6.43
N ILE A 314 7.81 11.49 -5.22
CA ILE A 314 7.63 10.42 -4.23
C ILE A 314 6.15 10.26 -3.89
N TRP A 315 5.49 11.37 -3.56
CA TRP A 315 4.07 11.40 -3.20
C TRP A 315 3.21 10.80 -4.32
N SER A 316 3.45 11.22 -5.56
CA SER A 316 2.73 10.76 -6.74
C SER A 316 2.94 9.28 -7.00
N GLY A 317 4.18 8.80 -6.89
CA GLY A 317 4.53 7.40 -7.02
C GLY A 317 3.83 6.54 -5.96
N LEU A 318 3.91 6.93 -4.69
CA LEU A 318 3.25 6.23 -3.58
C LEU A 318 1.75 6.07 -3.83
N ARG A 319 1.05 7.17 -4.11
CA ARG A 319 -0.40 7.19 -4.35
C ARG A 319 -0.79 6.29 -5.52
N LEU A 320 -0.10 6.41 -6.65
CA LEU A 320 -0.38 5.63 -7.86
C LEU A 320 -0.19 4.13 -7.60
N LEU A 321 0.94 3.77 -7.01
CA LEU A 321 1.34 2.39 -6.80
C LEU A 321 0.50 1.72 -5.70
N ALA A 322 0.18 2.43 -4.62
CA ALA A 322 -0.66 1.91 -3.55
C ALA A 322 -2.10 1.67 -4.02
N ARG A 323 -2.69 2.59 -4.81
CA ARG A 323 -4.01 2.36 -5.44
C ARG A 323 -3.98 1.21 -6.44
N HIS A 324 -2.89 1.05 -7.18
CA HIS A 324 -2.74 -0.13 -8.02
C HIS A 324 -2.76 -1.41 -7.16
N ALA A 325 -1.92 -1.46 -6.13
CA ALA A 325 -1.79 -2.61 -5.26
C ALA A 325 -3.13 -2.94 -4.58
N ARG A 326 -3.76 -1.96 -3.93
CA ARG A 326 -5.01 -2.12 -3.19
C ARG A 326 -6.22 -2.31 -4.09
N ASP A 327 -6.49 -1.35 -4.96
CA ASP A 327 -7.77 -1.27 -5.68
C ASP A 327 -7.78 -2.19 -6.91
N ARG A 328 -6.69 -2.16 -7.69
CA ARG A 328 -6.61 -2.98 -8.90
C ARG A 328 -6.19 -4.41 -8.60
N ALA A 329 -5.17 -4.64 -7.76
CA ALA A 329 -4.64 -5.97 -7.48
C ALA A 329 -5.30 -6.70 -6.32
N ALA A 330 -6.05 -5.99 -5.44
CA ALA A 330 -6.54 -6.54 -4.19
C ALA A 330 -5.41 -7.13 -3.32
N ALA A 331 -4.22 -6.51 -3.39
CA ALA A 331 -3.16 -6.72 -2.42
C ALA A 331 -3.59 -6.11 -1.08
N GLY A 332 -3.07 -6.66 0.02
CA GLY A 332 -3.40 -6.21 1.37
C GLY A 332 -2.17 -6.16 2.26
N GLY A 333 -2.38 -5.79 3.52
CA GLY A 333 -1.30 -5.74 4.51
C GLY A 333 -0.37 -4.56 4.31
N THR A 334 0.91 -4.76 4.60
CA THR A 334 1.93 -3.72 4.46
C THR A 334 2.62 -3.79 3.10
N THR A 335 3.32 -2.73 2.73
CA THR A 335 4.13 -2.71 1.53
C THR A 335 5.53 -2.21 1.83
N THR A 336 6.53 -2.85 1.24
CA THR A 336 7.90 -2.32 1.25
C THR A 336 8.05 -1.37 0.07
N VAL A 337 8.43 -0.13 0.36
CA VAL A 337 8.66 0.91 -0.64
C VAL A 337 10.14 1.27 -0.66
N ARG A 338 10.70 1.37 -1.86
CA ARG A 338 12.03 1.88 -2.13
C ARG A 338 11.93 3.11 -3.02
N VAL A 339 12.60 4.18 -2.64
CA VAL A 339 12.76 5.38 -3.48
C VAL A 339 14.23 5.55 -3.81
N THR A 340 14.53 5.91 -5.06
CA THR A 340 15.88 6.04 -5.58
C THR A 340 15.95 7.24 -6.52
N ILE A 341 17.05 8.00 -6.46
CA ILE A 341 17.37 9.01 -7.47
C ILE A 341 18.31 8.38 -8.49
N ALA A 342 17.93 8.36 -9.76
CA ALA A 342 18.68 7.68 -10.81
C ALA A 342 18.64 8.41 -12.17
N PRO A 343 19.75 8.40 -12.95
CA PRO A 343 21.08 7.93 -12.55
C PRO A 343 21.79 8.97 -11.68
N VAL A 344 22.62 8.51 -10.75
CA VAL A 344 23.65 9.32 -10.09
C VAL A 344 24.90 8.47 -9.91
N ASN A 345 26.03 8.98 -10.37
CA ASN A 345 27.35 8.36 -10.25
C ASN A 345 28.46 9.44 -10.25
N ALA A 346 29.72 9.03 -10.20
CA ALA A 346 30.85 9.98 -10.18
C ALA A 346 30.92 10.90 -11.42
N ASP A 347 30.46 10.43 -12.59
CA ASP A 347 30.45 11.21 -13.84
C ASP A 347 29.17 12.05 -13.99
N LEU A 348 28.09 11.65 -13.30
CA LEU A 348 26.77 12.28 -13.29
C LEU A 348 26.36 12.59 -11.83
N PRO A 349 27.04 13.52 -11.15
CA PRO A 349 26.72 13.86 -9.77
C PRO A 349 25.34 14.52 -9.67
N ALA A 350 24.79 14.56 -8.46
CA ALA A 350 23.56 15.29 -8.17
C ALA A 350 23.72 16.25 -6.98
N GLU A 351 22.97 17.34 -7.01
CA GLU A 351 22.81 18.28 -5.92
C GLU A 351 21.34 18.61 -5.70
N LEU A 352 21.00 18.89 -4.44
CA LEU A 352 19.66 19.28 -4.04
C LEU A 352 19.56 20.80 -3.99
N ARG A 353 18.45 21.35 -4.48
CA ARG A 353 18.16 22.78 -4.53
C ARG A 353 16.78 23.06 -3.98
N HIS A 354 16.49 24.33 -3.75
CA HIS A 354 15.13 24.77 -3.45
C HIS A 354 14.76 25.97 -4.32
N PRO A 355 13.53 26.07 -4.85
CA PRO A 355 13.13 27.18 -5.71
C PRO A 355 12.76 28.45 -4.92
N ARG A 356 12.70 28.34 -3.58
CA ARG A 356 12.27 29.41 -2.67
C ARG A 356 13.29 30.57 -2.68
N GLY A 357 12.89 31.75 -3.16
CA GLY A 357 13.73 32.96 -3.26
C GLY A 357 13.17 33.98 -4.25
N HIS A 358 13.74 35.18 -4.32
CA HIS A 358 13.32 36.20 -5.30
C HIS A 358 13.60 35.70 -6.73
N ALA A 359 12.59 35.75 -7.62
CA ALA A 359 12.68 35.34 -9.03
C ALA A 359 13.03 33.86 -9.30
N ASN A 360 12.72 32.93 -8.38
CA ASN A 360 13.10 31.50 -8.46
C ASN A 360 14.61 31.26 -8.62
N LEU A 361 15.45 32.22 -8.22
CA LEU A 361 16.91 32.08 -8.15
C LEU A 361 17.31 31.29 -6.90
N GLY A 362 16.73 30.09 -6.78
CA GLY A 362 16.88 29.17 -5.67
C GLY A 362 18.30 28.93 -5.18
N GLY A 363 18.43 28.43 -3.95
CA GLY A 363 19.72 28.11 -3.32
C GLY A 363 20.04 26.62 -3.36
N SER A 364 21.29 26.28 -3.05
CA SER A 364 21.66 24.90 -2.73
C SER A 364 21.02 24.49 -1.41
N LEU A 365 20.45 23.29 -1.37
CA LEU A 365 19.96 22.65 -0.15
C LEU A 365 20.92 21.50 0.18
N GLY A 366 21.37 21.41 1.44
CA GLY A 366 22.38 20.43 1.84
C GLY A 366 23.82 20.96 1.79
N THR A 367 24.78 20.10 2.11
CA THR A 367 26.19 20.47 2.35
C THR A 367 27.16 19.97 1.28
N HIS A 368 26.73 19.05 0.41
CA HIS A 368 27.59 18.44 -0.60
C HIS A 368 26.80 17.83 -1.77
N GLN A 369 27.50 17.58 -2.87
CA GLN A 369 27.00 16.79 -4.00
C GLN A 369 27.14 15.30 -3.70
N VAL A 370 26.25 14.49 -4.29
CA VAL A 370 26.28 13.04 -4.21
C VAL A 370 26.78 12.45 -5.52
N THR A 371 27.58 11.39 -5.41
CA THR A 371 28.21 10.67 -6.54
C THR A 371 27.84 9.19 -6.56
N GLU A 372 26.89 8.79 -5.71
CA GLU A 372 26.25 7.48 -5.70
C GLU A 372 24.75 7.71 -5.62
N SER A 373 23.95 6.81 -6.19
CA SER A 373 22.48 6.94 -6.23
C SER A 373 21.88 6.93 -4.81
N PRO A 374 21.35 8.07 -4.34
CA PRO A 374 20.62 8.13 -3.07
C PRO A 374 19.42 7.20 -3.10
N GLN A 375 19.23 6.49 -1.99
CA GLN A 375 18.16 5.51 -1.83
C GLN A 375 17.59 5.56 -0.40
N ALA A 376 16.29 5.33 -0.28
CA ALA A 376 15.61 5.13 1.00
C ALA A 376 14.62 3.97 0.87
N THR A 377 14.43 3.21 1.95
CA THR A 377 13.50 2.07 1.98
C THR A 377 12.77 2.03 3.31
N SER A 378 11.46 1.87 3.26
CA SER A 378 10.60 1.79 4.45
C SER A 378 9.40 0.88 4.19
N VAL A 379 8.63 0.61 5.24
CA VAL A 379 7.42 -0.22 5.20
C VAL A 379 6.24 0.62 5.66
N PHE A 380 5.12 0.56 4.94
CA PHE A 380 3.90 1.31 5.23
C PHE A 380 2.67 0.42 5.11
N ASP A 381 1.57 0.81 5.75
CA ASP A 381 0.26 0.21 5.46
C ASP A 381 -0.17 0.61 4.03
N ILE A 382 -0.67 -0.36 3.26
CA ILE A 382 -1.12 -0.12 1.89
C ILE A 382 -2.35 0.81 1.83
N ASP A 383 -3.24 0.75 2.82
CA ASP A 383 -4.45 1.55 2.89
C ASP A 383 -4.10 3.02 3.16
N ASP A 384 -3.13 3.29 4.04
CA ASP A 384 -2.64 4.64 4.35
C ASP A 384 -2.05 5.35 3.14
N LEU A 385 -1.38 4.61 2.24
CA LEU A 385 -0.80 5.16 1.01
C LEU A 385 -1.82 5.35 -0.12
N ALA A 386 -2.87 4.54 -0.15
CA ALA A 386 -3.84 4.53 -1.25
C ALA A 386 -4.94 5.59 -1.08
N GLU A 387 -5.25 5.96 0.17
CA GLU A 387 -6.14 7.09 0.48
C GLU A 387 -5.41 8.43 0.38
N ASP A 388 -6.12 9.44 -0.13
CA ASP A 388 -5.66 10.82 -0.04
C ASP A 388 -5.88 11.29 1.40
N GLY A 389 -4.80 11.42 2.19
CA GLY A 389 -4.89 11.78 3.61
C GLY A 389 -3.54 11.86 4.33
N PRO A 390 -3.55 12.02 5.67
CA PRO A 390 -2.34 12.23 6.47
C PRO A 390 -1.33 11.08 6.39
N GLY A 391 -1.79 9.82 6.28
CA GLY A 391 -0.91 8.65 6.18
C GLY A 391 0.00 8.69 4.95
N LEU A 392 -0.54 9.07 3.79
CA LEU A 392 0.24 9.26 2.55
C LEU A 392 1.27 10.39 2.69
N ILE A 393 0.93 11.48 3.37
CA ILE A 393 1.85 12.61 3.62
C ILE A 393 2.97 12.20 4.58
N ALA A 394 2.64 11.51 5.67
CA ALA A 394 3.61 10.97 6.62
C ALA A 394 4.61 10.04 5.93
N ALA A 395 4.12 9.11 5.11
CA ALA A 395 4.98 8.17 4.37
C ALA A 395 5.88 8.86 3.35
N THR A 396 5.35 9.87 2.65
CA THR A 396 6.14 10.71 1.74
C THR A 396 7.24 11.44 2.51
N SER A 397 6.93 12.03 3.66
CA SER A 397 7.89 12.73 4.52
C SER A 397 9.04 11.81 4.96
N VAL A 398 8.74 10.59 5.40
CA VAL A 398 9.74 9.58 5.80
C VAL A 398 10.68 9.21 4.65
N LEU A 399 10.14 8.93 3.46
CA LEU A 399 10.96 8.52 2.31
C LEU A 399 11.78 9.68 1.74
N ALA A 400 11.20 10.88 1.66
CA ALA A 400 11.91 12.08 1.24
C ALA A 400 13.07 12.41 2.19
N ALA A 401 12.85 12.28 3.51
CA ALA A 401 13.88 12.50 4.52
C ALA A 401 15.08 11.56 4.30
N GLY A 402 14.78 10.28 4.04
CA GLY A 402 15.81 9.29 3.75
C GLY A 402 16.64 9.61 2.49
N LEU A 403 16.08 10.29 1.49
CA LEU A 403 16.83 10.73 0.30
C LEU A 403 17.65 12.00 0.56
N ILE A 404 17.04 13.03 1.14
CA ILE A 404 17.72 14.33 1.34
C ILE A 404 18.86 14.24 2.38
N GLN A 405 18.83 13.24 3.26
CA GLN A 405 19.93 12.94 4.18
C GLN A 405 21.24 12.59 3.46
N HIS A 406 21.18 12.01 2.25
CA HIS A 406 22.37 11.80 1.43
C HIS A 406 23.03 13.10 1.00
N PHE A 407 22.29 14.22 0.95
CA PHE A 407 22.81 15.55 0.64
C PHE A 407 23.22 16.33 1.90
N GLY A 408 23.13 15.70 3.08
CA GLY A 408 23.47 16.31 4.37
C GLY A 408 22.37 17.18 4.97
N TYR A 409 21.10 16.94 4.62
CA TYR A 409 19.94 17.64 5.21
C TYR A 409 19.11 16.69 6.09
N PRO A 410 18.71 17.07 7.33
CA PRO A 410 18.22 16.10 8.31
C PRO A 410 16.77 15.63 8.10
N GLU A 411 15.86 16.53 7.73
CA GLU A 411 14.42 16.24 7.66
C GLU A 411 13.74 16.90 6.46
N THR A 412 12.61 16.31 6.03
CA THR A 412 11.81 16.84 4.92
C THR A 412 11.17 18.15 5.34
N LEU A 413 11.32 19.19 4.51
CA LEU A 413 10.82 20.53 4.83
C LEU A 413 9.32 20.65 4.57
N GLN A 414 8.84 20.11 3.46
CA GLN A 414 7.51 20.28 2.92
C GLN A 414 6.39 19.63 3.75
N MET A 415 6.73 18.64 4.58
CA MET A 415 5.74 17.78 5.23
C MET A 415 6.32 17.06 6.45
N THR A 416 5.47 16.78 7.44
CA THR A 416 5.83 16.15 8.71
C THR A 416 5.55 14.65 8.70
N THR A 417 6.17 13.92 9.62
CA THR A 417 5.90 12.49 9.86
C THR A 417 4.54 12.22 10.50
N ASP A 418 3.88 13.28 11.00
CA ASP A 418 2.52 13.22 11.55
C ASP A 418 1.45 13.51 10.49
N GLY A 419 1.85 13.66 9.22
CA GLY A 419 0.93 13.82 8.10
C GLY A 419 0.42 15.23 7.87
N VAL A 420 1.20 16.25 8.27
CA VAL A 420 0.87 17.68 8.09
C VAL A 420 1.71 18.27 6.95
N ILE A 421 1.14 19.16 6.15
CA ILE A 421 1.85 19.89 5.09
C ILE A 421 2.35 21.24 5.60
N ARG A 422 3.64 21.54 5.41
CA ARG A 422 4.24 22.85 5.75
C ARG A 422 4.20 23.78 4.54
N THR A 423 3.26 24.73 4.53
CA THR A 423 2.95 25.58 3.36
C THR A 423 4.09 26.50 2.94
N LYS A 424 4.91 26.99 3.89
CA LYS A 424 6.04 27.91 3.64
C LYS A 424 7.14 27.30 2.79
N TYR A 425 7.20 25.97 2.72
CA TYR A 425 8.20 25.25 1.96
C TYR A 425 7.75 24.91 0.53
N TRP A 426 6.58 25.38 0.12
CA TRP A 426 6.06 25.28 -1.24
C TRP A 426 6.01 26.65 -1.92
N SER A 427 6.64 26.77 -3.08
CA SER A 427 6.62 28.00 -3.87
C SER A 427 5.22 28.32 -4.35
N SER A 428 4.75 29.54 -4.06
CA SER A 428 3.45 30.06 -4.52
C SER A 428 3.37 30.20 -6.04
N GLN A 429 4.51 30.22 -6.73
CA GLN A 429 4.59 30.30 -8.19
C GLN A 429 4.64 28.92 -8.87
N ARG A 430 4.96 27.86 -8.11
CA ARG A 430 5.03 26.48 -8.61
C ARG A 430 3.81 25.69 -8.14
N TYR A 431 3.94 25.03 -6.98
CA TYR A 431 2.96 24.04 -6.54
C TYR A 431 2.09 24.51 -5.37
N GLY A 432 2.42 25.62 -4.71
CA GLY A 432 1.77 26.03 -3.46
C GLY A 432 0.24 26.09 -3.52
N SER A 433 -0.34 26.64 -4.59
CA SER A 433 -1.80 26.69 -4.78
C SER A 433 -2.41 25.30 -4.99
N GLY A 434 -1.77 24.45 -5.80
CA GLY A 434 -2.19 23.08 -6.05
C GLY A 434 -2.11 22.21 -4.79
N VAL A 435 -1.05 22.38 -3.99
CA VAL A 435 -0.87 21.69 -2.71
C VAL A 435 -1.98 22.08 -1.73
N GLN A 436 -2.26 23.37 -1.58
CA GLN A 436 -3.33 23.85 -0.68
C GLN A 436 -4.72 23.35 -1.11
N GLN A 437 -4.98 23.37 -2.41
CA GLN A 437 -6.23 22.85 -2.97
C GLN A 437 -6.37 21.34 -2.70
N TRP A 438 -5.32 20.57 -2.95
CA TRP A 438 -5.32 19.13 -2.68
C TRP A 438 -5.51 18.85 -1.18
N ALA A 439 -4.78 19.55 -0.31
CA ALA A 439 -4.86 19.35 1.14
C ALA A 439 -6.27 19.57 1.67
N THR A 440 -6.95 20.61 1.16
CA THR A 440 -8.36 20.87 1.48
C THR A 440 -9.28 19.74 1.02
N GLN A 441 -9.07 19.19 -0.17
CA GLN A 441 -9.89 18.10 -0.71
C GLN A 441 -9.65 16.77 0.02
N ALA A 442 -8.40 16.53 0.42
CA ALA A 442 -7.98 15.32 1.13
C ALA A 442 -8.17 15.41 2.65
N ASN A 443 -8.68 16.54 3.15
CA ASN A 443 -8.83 16.81 4.59
C ASN A 443 -7.51 16.59 5.37
N VAL A 444 -6.42 17.17 4.85
CA VAL A 444 -5.08 17.14 5.43
C VAL A 444 -4.77 18.49 6.06
N ASP A 445 -4.25 18.45 7.28
CA ASP A 445 -3.86 19.66 8.01
C ASP A 445 -2.67 20.36 7.35
N MET A 446 -2.69 21.69 7.42
CA MET A 446 -1.65 22.56 6.91
C MET A 446 -1.12 23.46 8.04
N THR A 447 0.19 23.69 8.04
CA THR A 447 0.85 24.60 8.99
C THR A 447 1.81 25.54 8.27
N ASP A 448 2.02 26.72 8.87
CA ASP A 448 3.03 27.70 8.46
C ASP A 448 4.34 27.53 9.27
N ASP A 449 4.50 26.44 10.03
CA ASP A 449 5.69 26.17 10.82
C ASP A 449 6.94 26.02 9.96
N THR A 450 8.07 26.47 10.51
CA THR A 450 9.40 26.33 9.91
C THR A 450 10.26 25.37 10.71
N VAL A 451 11.14 24.67 10.02
CA VAL A 451 12.25 23.90 10.58
C VAL A 451 13.41 24.89 10.75
N ASP A 452 13.77 25.19 12.00
CA ASP A 452 14.81 26.16 12.37
C ASP A 452 16.21 25.54 12.41
#